data_AF-A0A2J7R3I2-F1
#
_entry.id   AF-A0A2J7R3I2-F1
#
_cell.length_a   1.000
_cell.length_b   1.000
_cell.length_c   1.000
_cell.angle_alpha   90.00
_cell.angle_beta   90.00
_cell.angle_gamma   90.00
#
_symmetry.space_group_name_H-M   'P 1'
#
loop_
_entity.id
_entity.type
_entity.pdbx_description
1 polymer ?
#
loop_
_entity_poly.entity_id
_entity_poly.type
_entity_poly.pdbx_seq_one_letter_code
_entity_poly.pdbx_strand_id
1 'polypeptide(L)'
;MFIIGIFKRISMRNTILLFVVTVFVKSAPRNGDLYLWIDEQQVKMFSGISMEIYAIMDGHVLPYILDPNFEKHLPIIPSEVGYVNFTWKSGTKKYYYNFDRLQSFDEAVLEPPVISIKTKGRVPRKPKVFSVFLPCSGNNSGIASFGIGLLIESRKGKPLPGTPLRLRLRKECAQRGPDPECDKKCANGGWCNYEKICQCPEGYMGQYCKTALCYPQCMNGGSCTAPGMCSCPIGFQGRHCEGGKKPWENATFIHLIQIKNVCSQLGLSILTGSMSLLFWMRYDFKIMVGWTPLG
;
A
#
# COMPACT_ATOMS: atom_id res chain seq x y z
N MET A 1 -8.33 -17.40 -0.22
CA MET A 1 -7.96 -18.79 -0.57
C MET A 1 -7.08 -19.30 0.56
N PHE A 2 -7.39 -20.30 1.36
CA PHE A 2 -8.30 -21.43 1.18
C PHE A 2 -8.87 -21.85 2.53
N ILE A 3 -10.19 -21.74 2.65
CA ILE A 3 -11.02 -22.83 3.15
C ILE A 3 -10.77 -24.03 2.24
N ILE A 4 -10.48 -25.21 2.82
CA ILE A 4 -10.66 -26.62 2.37
C ILE A 4 -9.62 -27.42 3.19
N GLY A 5 -9.88 -28.53 3.88
CA GLY A 5 -11.06 -29.35 4.16
C GLY A 5 -10.74 -30.13 5.47
N ILE A 6 -11.61 -30.97 6.03
CA ILE A 6 -12.21 -32.14 5.40
C ILE A 6 -13.50 -32.49 6.15
N PHE A 7 -14.56 -32.72 5.37
CA PHE A 7 -15.80 -33.37 5.77
C PHE A 7 -15.54 -34.81 6.22
N LYS A 8 -16.19 -35.25 7.30
CA LYS A 8 -16.62 -36.65 7.42
C LYS A 8 -18.11 -36.70 7.74
N ARG A 9 -18.88 -37.09 6.71
CA ARG A 9 -20.31 -37.38 6.76
C ARG A 9 -20.47 -38.72 7.48
N ILE A 10 -21.04 -38.74 8.68
CA ILE A 10 -21.67 -39.94 9.23
C ILE A 10 -23.12 -39.58 9.54
N SER A 11 -23.99 -40.29 8.84
CA SER A 11 -25.44 -40.24 8.90
C SER A 11 -25.96 -40.67 10.26
N MET A 12 -27.03 -40.02 10.72
CA MET A 12 -27.76 -40.31 11.96
C MET A 12 -28.17 -41.79 12.07
N ARG A 13 -27.83 -42.41 13.19
CA ARG A 13 -28.64 -43.44 13.86
C ARG A 13 -28.23 -43.54 15.34
N ASN A 14 -29.16 -43.12 16.20
CA ASN A 14 -29.36 -43.49 17.60
C ASN A 14 -28.21 -43.40 18.63
N THR A 15 -28.55 -42.71 19.73
CA THR A 15 -28.13 -42.94 21.12
C THR A 15 -26.91 -42.14 21.62
N ILE A 16 -27.23 -41.09 22.38
CA ILE A 16 -26.57 -40.63 23.63
C ILE A 16 -25.04 -40.54 23.59
N LEU A 17 -24.51 -39.34 23.39
CA LEU A 17 -23.56 -38.73 24.33
C LEU A 17 -23.48 -37.22 24.08
N LEU A 18 -23.93 -36.43 25.05
CA LEU A 18 -23.63 -35.01 25.17
C LEU A 18 -22.12 -34.84 25.38
N PHE A 19 -21.34 -34.79 24.30
CA PHE A 19 -20.01 -34.18 24.36
C PHE A 19 -20.17 -32.69 24.04
N VAL A 20 -20.33 -31.90 25.11
CA VAL A 20 -20.05 -30.47 25.06
C VAL A 20 -18.55 -30.33 24.76
N VAL A 21 -18.19 -30.28 23.48
CA VAL A 21 -16.88 -29.77 23.08
C VAL A 21 -16.94 -28.26 23.32
N THR A 22 -16.66 -27.87 24.56
CA THR A 22 -16.15 -26.52 24.81
C THR A 22 -14.83 -26.44 24.06
N VAL A 23 -14.87 -25.96 22.82
CA VAL A 23 -13.68 -25.41 22.19
C VAL A 23 -13.33 -24.19 23.03
N PHE A 24 -12.53 -24.40 24.07
CA PHE A 24 -11.69 -23.35 24.61
C PHE A 24 -10.77 -22.97 23.46
N VAL A 25 -11.20 -22.02 22.64
CA VAL A 25 -10.26 -21.07 22.05
C VAL A 25 -9.66 -20.37 23.27
N LYS A 26 -8.62 -20.96 23.86
CA LYS A 26 -7.69 -20.22 24.70
C LYS A 26 -7.15 -19.14 23.77
N SER A 27 -7.75 -17.96 23.82
CA SER A 27 -7.03 -16.75 23.46
C SER A 27 -5.75 -16.83 24.28
N ALA A 28 -4.62 -17.01 23.60
CA ALA A 28 -3.33 -16.93 24.25
C ALA A 28 -3.32 -15.64 25.07
N PRO A 29 -2.78 -15.66 26.30
CA PRO A 29 -2.82 -14.47 27.14
C PRO A 29 -2.19 -13.33 26.34
N ARG A 30 -2.95 -12.25 26.08
CA ARG A 30 -2.45 -11.00 25.49
C ARG A 30 -1.51 -10.38 26.51
N ASN A 31 -0.26 -10.83 26.46
CA ASN A 31 0.69 -10.61 27.54
C ASN A 31 1.80 -9.64 27.10
N GLY A 32 1.81 -9.18 25.85
CA GLY A 32 2.68 -8.11 25.40
C GLY A 32 1.96 -6.77 25.46
N ASP A 33 2.65 -5.74 25.89
CA ASP A 33 2.19 -4.36 26.04
C ASP A 33 3.01 -3.40 25.18
N LEU A 34 3.71 -3.96 24.20
CA LEU A 34 4.46 -3.24 23.20
C LEU A 34 3.58 -2.94 22.00
N TYR A 35 3.53 -1.66 21.64
CA TYR A 35 2.82 -1.17 20.46
C TYR A 35 3.73 -0.23 19.69
N LEU A 36 3.65 -0.28 18.36
CA LEU A 36 4.31 0.63 17.43
C LEU A 36 3.33 0.88 16.27
N TRP A 37 2.97 2.14 16.02
CA TRP A 37 2.01 2.53 15.00
C TRP A 37 2.34 3.89 14.39
N ILE A 38 1.75 4.16 13.23
CA ILE A 38 1.85 5.47 12.55
C ILE A 38 0.72 6.36 13.09
N ASP A 39 1.04 7.63 13.35
CA ASP A 39 0.10 8.62 13.89
C ASP A 39 -1.11 8.84 12.96
N GLU A 40 -2.30 8.94 13.57
CA GLU A 40 -3.59 9.13 12.88
C GLU A 40 -3.65 10.40 12.04
N GLN A 41 -3.04 11.52 12.48
CA GLN A 41 -3.00 12.76 11.70
C GLN A 41 -2.19 12.60 10.42
N GLN A 42 -1.12 11.80 10.50
CA GLN A 42 -0.29 11.51 9.34
C GLN A 42 -1.01 10.61 8.35
N VAL A 43 -1.75 9.61 8.83
CA VAL A 43 -2.60 8.76 7.98
C VAL A 43 -3.74 9.58 7.37
N LYS A 44 -4.33 10.53 8.11
CA LYS A 44 -5.37 11.43 7.59
C LYS A 44 -4.87 12.32 6.45
N MET A 45 -3.66 12.86 6.56
CA MET A 45 -3.03 13.65 5.47
C MET A 45 -2.82 12.84 4.19
N PHE A 46 -2.53 11.54 4.29
CA PHE A 46 -2.34 10.68 3.12
C PHE A 46 -3.65 10.10 2.59
N SER A 47 -4.63 9.81 3.45
CA SER A 47 -5.78 8.95 3.15
C SER A 47 -7.14 9.62 3.15
N GLY A 48 -7.27 10.78 3.79
CA GLY A 48 -8.58 11.36 4.10
C GLY A 48 -9.41 10.49 5.05
N ILE A 49 -8.79 9.52 5.74
CA ILE A 49 -9.38 8.63 6.74
C ILE A 49 -8.54 8.70 8.03
N SER A 50 -9.21 8.68 9.17
CA SER A 50 -8.59 8.59 10.49
C SER A 50 -8.47 7.10 10.88
N MET A 51 -7.30 6.50 10.67
CA MET A 51 -7.01 5.12 11.10
C MET A 51 -5.57 5.01 11.62
N GLU A 52 -5.36 4.18 12.64
CA GLU A 52 -4.04 3.86 13.16
C GLU A 52 -3.48 2.60 12.48
N ILE A 53 -2.32 2.72 11.85
CA ILE A 53 -1.65 1.60 11.18
C ILE A 53 -0.57 1.03 12.11
N TYR A 54 -0.77 -0.19 12.61
CA TYR A 54 0.08 -0.81 13.63
C TYR A 54 1.17 -1.70 13.06
N ALA A 55 2.45 -1.41 13.28
CA ALA A 55 3.49 -2.38 12.95
C ALA A 55 3.61 -3.51 13.98
N ILE A 56 3.44 -3.16 15.24
CA ILE A 56 3.51 -4.09 16.37
C ILE A 56 2.30 -3.84 17.25
N MET A 57 1.58 -4.90 17.60
CA MET A 57 0.42 -4.87 18.48
C MET A 57 0.53 -5.98 19.52
N ASP A 58 0.31 -5.65 20.79
CA ASP A 58 0.42 -6.60 21.91
C ASP A 58 1.76 -7.38 21.95
N GLY A 59 2.86 -6.75 21.51
CA GLY A 59 4.17 -7.40 21.41
C GLY A 59 4.32 -8.41 20.28
N HIS A 60 3.43 -8.40 19.28
CA HIS A 60 3.55 -9.21 18.07
C HIS A 60 3.70 -8.32 16.84
N VAL A 61 4.64 -8.65 15.96
CA VAL A 61 4.75 -8.01 14.64
C VAL A 61 3.55 -8.47 13.80
N LEU A 62 2.84 -7.53 13.17
CA LEU A 62 1.67 -7.88 12.39
C LEU A 62 2.06 -8.67 11.12
N PRO A 63 1.29 -9.73 10.75
CA PRO A 63 1.69 -10.66 9.68
C PRO A 63 1.90 -10.00 8.31
N TYR A 64 1.17 -8.93 8.00
CA TYR A 64 1.29 -8.24 6.71
C TYR A 64 2.68 -7.60 6.51
N ILE A 65 3.39 -7.24 7.59
CA ILE A 65 4.76 -6.71 7.51
C ILE A 65 5.77 -7.81 7.20
N LEU A 66 5.43 -9.05 7.56
CA LEU A 66 6.27 -10.22 7.33
C LEU A 66 6.07 -10.81 5.93
N ASP A 67 5.11 -10.31 5.15
CA ASP A 67 4.88 -10.74 3.77
C ASP A 67 6.08 -10.30 2.90
N PRO A 68 6.76 -11.22 2.18
CA PRO A 68 7.87 -10.87 1.30
C PRO A 68 7.47 -9.92 0.15
N ASN A 69 6.19 -9.83 -0.18
CA ASN A 69 5.68 -8.88 -1.19
C ASN A 69 5.16 -7.58 -0.57
N PHE A 70 5.22 -7.39 0.75
CA PHE A 70 4.75 -6.19 1.42
C PHE A 70 5.32 -4.92 0.78
N GLU A 71 6.63 -4.90 0.52
CA GLU A 71 7.35 -3.76 -0.07
C GLU A 71 6.82 -3.34 -1.44
N LYS A 72 6.25 -4.27 -2.22
CA LYS A 72 5.68 -3.98 -3.56
C LYS A 72 4.34 -3.26 -3.48
N HIS A 73 3.62 -3.42 -2.37
CA HIS A 73 2.32 -2.81 -2.16
C HIS A 73 2.43 -1.42 -1.50
N LEU A 74 3.62 -1.04 -1.06
CA LEU A 74 3.84 0.27 -0.45
C LEU A 74 3.94 1.36 -1.53
N PRO A 75 3.19 2.47 -1.38
CA PRO A 75 3.30 3.60 -2.26
C PRO A 75 4.66 4.29 -2.09
N ILE A 76 5.06 5.06 -3.10
CA ILE A 76 6.24 5.91 -3.02
C ILE A 76 5.90 7.10 -2.10
N ILE A 77 6.78 7.39 -1.14
CA ILE A 77 6.66 8.55 -0.27
C ILE A 77 6.91 9.80 -1.12
N PRO A 78 5.96 10.75 -1.21
CA PRO A 78 6.08 11.84 -2.16
C PRO A 78 7.06 12.93 -1.65
N SER A 79 7.44 13.86 -2.54
CA SER A 79 8.53 14.82 -2.31
C SER A 79 8.31 15.77 -1.13
N GLU A 80 7.06 16.06 -0.82
CA GLU A 80 6.60 17.00 0.21
C GLU A 80 6.76 16.44 1.62
N VAL A 81 6.83 15.11 1.74
CA VAL A 81 6.92 14.44 3.03
C VAL A 81 8.36 14.42 3.48
N GLY A 82 8.72 15.39 4.33
CA GLY A 82 10.04 15.50 4.92
C GLY A 82 10.27 14.54 6.10
N TYR A 83 9.22 14.06 6.76
CA TYR A 83 9.33 13.14 7.88
C TYR A 83 8.08 12.28 8.12
N VAL A 84 8.26 11.17 8.85
CA VAL A 84 7.17 10.29 9.31
C VAL A 84 7.20 10.13 10.82
N ASN A 85 6.08 10.40 11.46
CA ASN A 85 5.86 10.24 12.89
C ASN A 85 5.36 8.83 13.21
N PHE A 86 6.03 8.23 14.17
CA PHE A 86 5.67 6.94 14.74
C PHE A 86 5.43 7.11 16.23
N THR A 87 4.42 6.42 16.73
CA THR A 87 4.12 6.36 18.15
C THR A 87 4.38 4.96 18.65
N TRP A 88 5.01 4.86 19.82
CA TRP A 88 5.27 3.58 20.47
C TRP A 88 5.13 3.65 21.99
N LYS A 89 4.90 2.49 22.60
CA LYS A 89 4.91 2.31 24.06
C LYS A 89 5.22 0.86 24.42
N SER A 90 5.70 0.65 25.64
CA SER A 90 6.09 -0.66 26.16
C SER A 90 5.36 -1.07 27.45
N GLY A 91 4.31 -0.33 27.85
CA GLY A 91 3.51 -0.61 29.04
C GLY A 91 4.31 -0.93 30.32
N THR A 92 4.03 -2.10 30.90
CA THR A 92 4.68 -2.70 32.07
C THR A 92 6.02 -3.37 31.76
N LYS A 93 6.13 -4.13 30.65
CA LYS A 93 7.35 -4.86 30.29
C LYS A 93 8.41 -3.91 29.74
N LYS A 94 9.68 -4.32 29.86
CA LYS A 94 10.81 -3.51 29.39
C LYS A 94 11.31 -4.07 28.07
N TYR A 95 11.23 -3.24 27.04
CA TYR A 95 11.75 -3.51 25.70
C TYR A 95 12.85 -2.50 25.35
N TYR A 96 13.84 -2.96 24.60
CA TYR A 96 14.94 -2.17 24.08
C TYR A 96 14.90 -2.20 22.58
N TYR A 97 15.21 -1.08 21.95
CA TYR A 97 15.22 -0.95 20.50
C TYR A 97 16.63 -0.68 20.02
N ASN A 98 16.90 -1.11 18.79
CA ASN A 98 18.13 -0.83 18.08
C ASN A 98 17.81 -0.63 16.58
N PHE A 99 18.00 0.60 16.11
CA PHE A 99 18.03 0.92 14.70
C PHE A 99 19.41 0.54 14.15
N ASP A 100 19.49 -0.66 13.58
CA ASP A 100 20.73 -1.24 13.09
C ASP A 100 20.98 -0.93 11.60
N ARG A 101 19.99 -0.35 10.90
CA ARG A 101 20.11 0.11 9.52
C ARG A 101 19.30 1.39 9.34
N LEU A 102 19.99 2.45 8.94
CA LEU A 102 19.44 3.72 8.47
C LEU A 102 20.33 4.15 7.31
N GLN A 103 19.97 3.71 6.10
CA GLN A 103 20.81 3.94 4.92
C GLN A 103 19.96 4.33 3.71
N SER A 104 20.50 5.20 2.88
CA SER A 104 20.01 5.42 1.53
C SER A 104 20.74 4.49 0.56
N PHE A 105 20.05 4.01 -0.47
CA PHE A 105 20.68 3.28 -1.57
C PHE A 105 20.99 4.19 -2.76
N ASP A 106 20.48 5.43 -2.74
CA ASP A 106 20.57 6.42 -3.81
C ASP A 106 20.93 7.79 -3.20
N GLU A 107 22.12 7.90 -2.62
CA GLU A 107 22.59 9.10 -1.88
C GLU A 107 22.65 10.38 -2.72
N ALA A 108 22.76 10.25 -4.04
CA ALA A 108 22.69 11.38 -4.95
C ALA A 108 21.32 12.08 -4.94
N VAL A 109 20.24 11.37 -4.56
CA VAL A 109 18.86 11.88 -4.58
C VAL A 109 18.30 12.02 -3.17
N LEU A 110 18.63 11.10 -2.26
CA LEU A 110 18.14 11.08 -0.89
C LEU A 110 19.28 10.76 0.08
N GLU A 111 19.49 11.62 1.06
CA GLU A 111 20.45 11.38 2.12
C GLU A 111 19.97 10.26 3.08
N PRO A 112 20.86 9.65 3.88
CA PRO A 112 20.46 8.64 4.86
C PRO A 112 19.37 9.13 5.82
N PRO A 113 18.37 8.31 6.15
CA PRO A 113 17.27 8.72 7.03
C PRO A 113 17.78 8.99 8.45
N VAL A 114 17.29 10.08 9.04
CA VAL A 114 17.68 10.52 10.40
C VAL A 114 16.50 10.32 11.35
N ILE A 115 16.75 9.93 12.59
CA ILE A 115 15.70 9.73 13.59
C ILE A 115 15.80 10.77 14.71
N SER A 116 14.65 11.20 15.25
CA SER A 116 14.58 12.21 16.31
C SER A 116 15.01 11.70 17.71
N ILE A 117 15.39 10.44 17.80
CA ILE A 117 15.81 9.73 19.02
C ILE A 117 17.18 9.08 18.81
N LYS A 118 17.79 8.56 19.86
CA LYS A 118 19.04 7.80 19.73
C LYS A 118 18.81 6.53 18.90
N THR A 119 19.84 5.98 18.26
CA THR A 119 19.74 4.73 17.48
C THR A 119 19.50 3.49 18.34
N LYS A 120 19.92 3.52 19.61
CA LYS A 120 19.66 2.46 20.58
C LYS A 120 19.11 3.06 21.86
N GLY A 121 18.19 2.36 22.50
CA GLY A 121 17.64 2.82 23.76
C GLY A 121 16.52 1.93 24.29
N ARG A 122 15.81 2.45 25.28
CA ARG A 122 14.66 1.77 25.89
C ARG A 122 13.36 2.33 25.33
N VAL A 123 12.42 1.45 24.98
CA VAL A 123 11.07 1.86 24.56
C VAL A 123 10.34 2.50 25.76
N PRO A 124 9.70 3.66 25.58
CA PRO A 124 9.04 4.38 26.67
C PRO A 124 7.81 3.63 27.19
N ARG A 125 7.50 3.82 28.47
CA ARG A 125 6.33 3.18 29.12
C ARG A 125 5.00 3.75 28.62
N LYS A 126 4.94 5.07 28.48
CA LYS A 126 3.78 5.80 27.93
C LYS A 126 3.97 6.02 26.43
N PRO A 127 2.87 6.22 25.66
CA PRO A 127 2.95 6.62 24.26
C PRO A 127 3.89 7.81 24.08
N LYS A 128 4.87 7.68 23.19
CA LYS A 128 5.76 8.76 22.81
C LYS A 128 5.97 8.74 21.31
N VAL A 129 5.93 9.91 20.71
CA VAL A 129 6.19 10.09 19.28
C VAL A 129 7.70 10.19 19.04
N PHE A 130 8.16 9.61 17.95
CA PHE A 130 9.45 9.91 17.34
C PHE A 130 9.28 10.07 15.83
N SER A 131 10.16 10.83 15.21
CA SER A 131 10.09 11.14 13.78
C SER A 131 11.26 10.51 13.05
N VAL A 132 11.00 9.99 11.85
CA VAL A 132 12.00 9.57 10.87
C VAL A 132 12.03 10.63 9.77
N PHE A 133 13.10 11.40 9.71
CA PHE A 133 13.35 12.41 8.69
C PHE A 133 13.91 11.76 7.42
N LEU A 134 13.45 12.25 6.27
CA LEU A 134 13.78 11.74 4.94
C LEU A 134 14.36 12.88 4.08
N PRO A 135 15.61 13.31 4.34
CA PRO A 135 16.22 14.44 3.66
C PRO A 135 16.52 14.15 2.19
N CYS A 136 15.97 14.95 1.28
CA CYS A 136 16.35 14.93 -0.14
C CYS A 136 17.67 15.65 -0.35
N SER A 137 18.55 15.05 -1.14
CA SER A 137 19.77 15.70 -1.62
C SER A 137 19.35 16.74 -2.66
N GLY A 138 19.36 18.02 -2.27
CA GLY A 138 18.71 19.13 -2.99
C GLY A 138 19.21 19.39 -4.42
N ASN A 139 20.11 18.57 -4.95
CA ASN A 139 20.73 18.71 -6.26
C ASN A 139 20.08 17.83 -7.35
N ASN A 140 19.34 16.79 -6.99
CA ASN A 140 18.77 15.84 -7.97
C ASN A 140 17.30 15.54 -7.72
N SER A 141 16.53 15.48 -8.80
CA SER A 141 15.17 14.95 -8.80
C SER A 141 15.20 13.46 -9.15
N GLY A 142 14.37 12.66 -8.48
CA GLY A 142 14.27 11.23 -8.76
C GLY A 142 13.57 10.45 -7.65
N ILE A 143 13.40 9.15 -7.89
CA ILE A 143 12.91 8.21 -6.88
C ILE A 143 14.12 7.51 -6.28
N ALA A 144 14.32 7.66 -4.97
CA ALA A 144 15.36 7.03 -4.20
C ALA A 144 14.80 5.88 -3.35
N SER A 145 15.58 4.81 -3.21
CA SER A 145 15.30 3.73 -2.27
C SER A 145 16.09 3.93 -0.98
N PHE A 146 15.49 3.62 0.17
CA PHE A 146 16.17 3.63 1.46
C PHE A 146 15.75 2.44 2.33
N GLY A 147 16.60 2.08 3.29
CA GLY A 147 16.41 0.94 4.16
C GLY A 147 16.34 1.33 5.64
N ILE A 148 15.32 0.83 6.35
CA ILE A 148 15.21 0.93 7.80
C ILE A 148 15.26 -0.48 8.41
N GLY A 149 16.12 -0.64 9.41
CA GLY A 149 16.25 -1.85 10.22
C GLY A 149 15.93 -1.56 11.68
N LEU A 150 14.91 -2.21 12.24
CA LEU A 150 14.52 -2.05 13.64
C LEU A 150 14.51 -3.40 14.36
N LEU A 151 15.49 -3.60 15.24
CA LEU A 151 15.54 -4.72 16.16
C LEU A 151 14.88 -4.32 17.49
N ILE A 152 14.03 -5.18 18.03
CA ILE A 152 13.45 -5.01 19.36
C ILE A 152 13.78 -6.22 20.21
N GLU A 153 14.28 -5.98 21.41
CA GLU A 153 14.70 -7.00 22.35
C GLU A 153 13.95 -6.85 23.68
N SER A 154 13.67 -7.98 24.32
CA SER A 154 13.19 -8.00 25.70
C SER A 154 14.31 -7.63 26.68
N ARG A 155 13.97 -7.39 27.95
CA ARG A 155 14.94 -7.21 29.06
C ARG A 155 16.03 -8.29 29.13
N LYS A 156 15.73 -9.52 28.67
CA LYS A 156 16.67 -10.65 28.69
C LYS A 156 17.60 -10.68 27.46
N GLY A 157 17.58 -9.68 26.60
CA GLY A 157 18.32 -9.66 25.33
C GLY A 157 17.76 -10.61 24.27
N LYS A 158 16.58 -11.19 24.49
CA LYS A 158 15.93 -12.05 23.48
C LYS A 158 15.24 -11.16 22.42
N PRO A 159 15.52 -11.33 21.12
CA PRO A 159 14.86 -10.59 20.07
C PRO A 159 13.38 -10.95 19.99
N LEU A 160 12.55 -9.96 19.68
CA LEU A 160 11.13 -10.13 19.48
C LEU A 160 10.90 -10.90 18.17
N PRO A 161 10.04 -11.95 18.14
CA PRO A 161 9.74 -12.67 16.92
C PRO A 161 9.26 -11.74 15.80
N GLY A 162 9.83 -11.90 14.60
CA GLY A 162 9.58 -11.01 13.46
C GLY A 162 10.50 -9.79 13.38
N THR A 163 11.35 -9.55 14.38
CA THR A 163 12.42 -8.52 14.32
C THR A 163 13.79 -9.18 14.06
N PRO A 164 14.74 -8.49 13.39
CA PRO A 164 14.69 -7.10 12.95
C PRO A 164 13.70 -6.86 11.81
N LEU A 165 12.88 -5.82 11.94
CA LEU A 165 12.03 -5.34 10.85
C LEU A 165 12.95 -4.74 9.79
N ARG A 166 12.99 -5.34 8.60
CA ARG A 166 13.78 -4.86 7.46
C ARG A 166 12.81 -4.33 6.44
N LEU A 167 12.75 -3.00 6.31
CA LEU A 167 11.89 -2.33 5.35
C LEU A 167 12.76 -1.65 4.29
N ARG A 168 12.53 -1.96 3.03
CA ARG A 168 13.01 -1.17 1.90
C ARG A 168 11.87 -0.32 1.35
N LEU A 169 12.02 0.98 1.48
CA LEU A 169 11.00 1.97 1.11
C LEU A 169 11.53 2.83 -0.05
N ARG A 170 10.60 3.49 -0.75
CA ARG A 170 10.91 4.40 -1.85
C ARG A 170 10.38 5.79 -1.53
N LYS A 171 11.19 6.82 -1.81
CA LYS A 171 10.81 8.22 -1.71
C LYS A 171 11.12 8.94 -3.00
N GLU A 172 10.17 9.75 -3.46
CA GLU A 172 10.39 10.73 -4.50
C GLU A 172 11.01 11.98 -3.89
N CYS A 173 12.05 12.49 -4.53
CA CYS A 173 12.65 13.78 -4.26
C CYS A 173 12.52 14.60 -5.53
N ALA A 174 11.97 15.80 -5.40
CA ALA A 174 11.86 16.73 -6.50
C ALA A 174 12.61 17.99 -6.10
N GLN A 175 13.61 18.36 -6.89
CA GLN A 175 14.19 19.69 -6.80
C GLN A 175 13.15 20.69 -7.30
N ARG A 176 12.43 21.31 -6.37
CA ARG A 176 11.55 22.43 -6.68
C ARG A 176 12.42 23.66 -6.79
N GLY A 177 12.93 23.91 -7.98
CA GLY A 177 13.59 25.18 -8.27
C GLY A 177 12.60 26.34 -8.10
N PRO A 178 13.10 27.56 -7.82
CA PRO A 178 12.27 28.76 -7.86
C PRO A 178 11.61 28.89 -9.24
N ASP A 179 10.28 28.85 -9.31
CA ASP A 179 9.55 29.11 -10.55
C ASP A 179 9.08 30.57 -10.55
N PRO A 180 9.60 31.45 -11.42
CA PRO A 180 9.16 32.84 -11.49
C PRO A 180 7.65 32.99 -11.78
N GLU A 181 7.00 31.96 -12.34
CA GLU A 181 5.55 31.91 -12.58
C GLU A 181 4.78 31.10 -11.52
N CYS A 182 5.40 30.79 -10.39
CA CYS A 182 4.80 30.03 -9.27
C CYS A 182 3.42 30.58 -8.86
N ASP A 183 3.29 31.91 -8.74
CA ASP A 183 2.04 32.60 -8.38
C ASP A 183 0.85 32.29 -9.31
N LYS A 184 1.13 31.92 -10.57
CA LYS A 184 0.10 31.58 -11.58
C LYS A 184 -0.16 30.08 -11.68
N LYS A 185 0.83 29.25 -11.33
CA LYS A 185 0.78 27.80 -11.56
C LYS A 185 0.30 27.03 -10.34
N CYS A 186 0.49 27.54 -9.11
CA CYS A 186 -0.02 26.89 -7.90
C CYS A 186 -1.55 26.72 -7.99
N ALA A 187 -2.01 25.48 -7.84
CA ALA A 187 -3.42 25.11 -7.95
C ALA A 187 -4.02 24.73 -6.58
N ASN A 188 -5.32 24.45 -6.57
CA ASN A 188 -6.06 23.87 -5.45
C ASN A 188 -5.91 24.64 -4.12
N GLY A 189 -5.74 25.96 -4.17
CA GLY A 189 -5.57 26.80 -2.97
C GLY A 189 -4.15 26.82 -2.40
N GLY A 190 -3.16 26.27 -3.11
CA GLY A 190 -1.77 26.47 -2.77
C GLY A 190 -1.32 27.91 -2.99
N TRP A 191 -0.35 28.36 -2.20
CA TRP A 191 0.20 29.71 -2.27
C TRP A 191 1.70 29.67 -2.53
N CYS A 192 2.23 30.69 -3.21
CA CYS A 192 3.64 30.76 -3.52
C CYS A 192 4.43 31.45 -2.40
N ASN A 193 5.50 30.82 -1.91
CA ASN A 193 6.37 31.45 -0.91
C ASN A 193 7.39 32.43 -1.55
N TYR A 194 8.16 33.11 -0.70
CA TYR A 194 9.19 34.07 -1.14
C TYR A 194 10.30 33.44 -2.01
N GLU A 195 10.55 32.13 -1.86
CA GLU A 195 11.51 31.37 -2.66
C GLU A 195 10.93 30.86 -3.98
N LYS A 196 9.73 31.32 -4.35
CA LYS A 196 9.04 30.91 -5.58
C LYS A 196 8.71 29.42 -5.66
N ILE A 197 8.34 28.84 -4.52
CA ILE A 197 7.92 27.44 -4.37
C ILE A 197 6.47 27.39 -3.87
N CYS A 198 5.63 26.58 -4.52
CA CYS A 198 4.25 26.39 -4.07
C CYS A 198 4.19 25.62 -2.75
N GLN A 199 3.51 26.22 -1.78
CA GLN A 199 3.11 25.62 -0.52
C GLN A 199 1.70 25.03 -0.70
N CYS A 200 1.61 23.71 -0.61
CA CYS A 200 0.38 22.98 -0.89
C CYS A 200 -0.48 22.83 0.36
N PRO A 201 -1.82 22.97 0.23
CA PRO A 201 -2.74 22.68 1.32
C PRO A 201 -2.83 21.17 1.57
N GLU A 202 -3.40 20.80 2.72
CA GLU A 202 -3.58 19.40 3.10
C GLU A 202 -4.28 18.59 1.99
N GLY A 203 -3.75 17.41 1.68
CA GLY A 203 -4.32 16.52 0.66
C GLY A 203 -3.88 16.80 -0.78
N TYR A 204 -3.07 17.83 -1.05
CA TYR A 204 -2.53 18.13 -2.38
C TYR A 204 -1.00 18.12 -2.40
N MET A 205 -0.41 17.72 -3.54
CA MET A 205 1.02 17.55 -3.73
C MET A 205 1.48 17.90 -5.16
N GLY A 206 2.79 17.80 -5.38
CA GLY A 206 3.48 18.19 -6.61
C GLY A 206 3.97 19.63 -6.58
N GLN A 207 4.89 19.98 -7.51
CA GLN A 207 5.51 21.31 -7.63
C GLN A 207 4.48 22.46 -7.65
N TYR A 208 3.28 22.20 -8.16
CA TYR A 208 2.21 23.18 -8.32
C TYR A 208 0.91 22.79 -7.60
N CYS A 209 0.95 21.85 -6.65
CA CYS A 209 -0.22 21.41 -5.87
C CYS A 209 -1.40 20.88 -6.72
N LYS A 210 -1.10 20.35 -7.91
CA LYS A 210 -2.11 19.83 -8.86
C LYS A 210 -2.53 18.39 -8.57
N THR A 211 -1.65 17.61 -7.93
CA THR A 211 -1.89 16.19 -7.70
C THR A 211 -2.57 15.98 -6.36
N ALA A 212 -3.75 15.37 -6.34
CA ALA A 212 -4.42 15.02 -5.10
C ALA A 212 -3.81 13.77 -4.45
N LEU A 213 -3.82 13.71 -3.12
CA LEU A 213 -3.37 12.57 -2.32
C LEU A 213 -4.56 11.62 -2.05
N CYS A 214 -4.44 10.38 -2.51
CA CYS A 214 -5.38 9.31 -2.17
C CYS A 214 -4.62 8.15 -1.54
N TYR A 215 -5.00 7.79 -0.32
CA TYR A 215 -4.55 6.58 0.35
C TYR A 215 -5.77 5.83 0.95
N PRO A 216 -5.82 4.49 0.87
CA PRO A 216 -5.09 3.65 -0.08
C PRO A 216 -5.17 4.21 -1.52
N GLN A 217 -4.14 3.96 -2.32
CA GLN A 217 -4.15 4.40 -3.71
C GLN A 217 -5.34 3.79 -4.44
N CYS A 218 -5.89 4.54 -5.39
CA CYS A 218 -6.98 4.05 -6.22
C CYS A 218 -6.53 2.79 -6.97
N MET A 219 -7.19 1.68 -6.72
CA MET A 219 -6.88 0.38 -7.30
C MET A 219 -7.44 0.28 -8.72
N ASN A 220 -7.06 -0.79 -9.44
CA ASN A 220 -7.65 -1.15 -10.73
C ASN A 220 -7.61 -0.04 -11.81
N GLY A 221 -6.66 0.88 -11.72
CA GLY A 221 -6.51 1.99 -12.67
C GLY A 221 -7.41 3.20 -12.38
N GLY A 222 -7.97 3.31 -11.17
CA GLY A 222 -8.68 4.52 -10.74
C GLY A 222 -7.76 5.73 -10.64
N SER A 223 -8.34 6.92 -10.83
CA SER A 223 -7.62 8.20 -10.75
C SER A 223 -8.02 8.98 -9.50
N CYS A 224 -7.05 9.58 -8.81
CA CYS A 224 -7.30 10.42 -7.64
C CYS A 224 -7.70 11.83 -8.09
N THR A 225 -8.98 12.18 -7.98
CA THR A 225 -9.51 13.47 -8.48
C THR A 225 -9.52 14.55 -7.42
N ALA A 226 -9.63 14.17 -6.15
CA ALA A 226 -9.58 15.04 -4.98
C ALA A 226 -9.02 14.26 -3.79
N PRO A 227 -8.58 14.94 -2.70
CA PRO A 227 -8.01 14.27 -1.54
C PRO A 227 -8.91 13.15 -1.01
N GLY A 228 -8.41 11.91 -1.00
CA GLY A 228 -9.16 10.72 -0.56
C GLY A 228 -10.33 10.29 -1.46
N MET A 229 -10.47 10.85 -2.66
CA MET A 229 -11.54 10.55 -3.61
C MET A 229 -11.01 9.93 -4.91
N CYS A 230 -11.45 8.71 -5.20
CA CYS A 230 -11.09 7.98 -6.41
C CYS A 230 -12.20 8.01 -7.45
N SER A 231 -11.86 8.33 -8.69
CA SER A 231 -12.68 8.10 -9.88
C SER A 231 -12.37 6.72 -10.45
N CYS A 232 -13.34 5.80 -10.40
CA CYS A 232 -13.14 4.42 -10.81
C CYS A 232 -13.42 4.20 -12.30
N PRO A 233 -12.63 3.36 -12.99
CA PRO A 233 -12.92 2.96 -14.36
C PRO A 233 -14.20 2.13 -14.43
N ILE A 234 -14.82 2.09 -15.62
CA ILE A 234 -16.05 1.32 -15.85
C ILE A 234 -15.85 -0.15 -15.43
N GLY A 235 -16.81 -0.68 -14.66
CA GLY A 235 -16.79 -2.05 -14.13
C GLY A 235 -16.11 -2.19 -12.76
N PHE A 236 -15.47 -1.12 -12.26
CA PHE A 236 -14.92 -1.05 -10.91
C PHE A 236 -15.73 -0.08 -10.03
N GLN A 237 -15.77 -0.36 -8.73
CA GLN A 237 -16.55 0.36 -7.74
C GLN A 237 -15.88 0.25 -6.35
N GLY A 238 -16.38 1.03 -5.40
CA GLY A 238 -15.80 1.12 -4.06
C GLY A 238 -15.01 2.42 -3.89
N ARG A 239 -14.65 2.74 -2.65
CA ARG A 239 -14.02 4.03 -2.30
C ARG A 239 -12.63 4.18 -2.92
N HIS A 240 -11.94 3.06 -3.10
CA HIS A 240 -10.60 2.96 -3.69
C HIS A 240 -10.62 2.09 -4.95
N CYS A 241 -11.78 1.92 -5.59
CA CYS A 241 -11.95 1.07 -6.78
C CYS A 241 -11.55 -0.39 -6.54
N GLU A 242 -11.67 -0.86 -5.31
CA GLU A 242 -11.28 -2.19 -4.84
C GLU A 242 -12.23 -3.31 -5.30
N GLY A 243 -13.48 -2.95 -5.60
CA GLY A 243 -14.52 -3.88 -6.03
C GLY A 243 -14.77 -3.80 -7.54
N GLY A 244 -15.34 -4.87 -8.09
CA GLY A 244 -15.72 -4.93 -9.51
C GLY A 244 -14.84 -5.87 -10.34
N LYS A 245 -15.25 -6.10 -11.60
CA LYS A 245 -14.55 -6.98 -12.54
C LYS A 245 -14.32 -6.21 -13.84
N LYS A 246 -13.20 -6.50 -14.50
CA LYS A 246 -12.89 -5.86 -15.79
C LYS A 246 -14.05 -6.11 -16.76
N PRO A 247 -14.50 -5.11 -17.55
CA PRO A 247 -15.60 -5.28 -18.50
C PRO A 247 -15.42 -6.47 -19.45
N TRP A 248 -14.17 -6.82 -19.79
CA TRP A 248 -13.83 -7.96 -20.65
C TRP A 248 -13.79 -9.33 -19.94
N GLU A 249 -13.78 -9.40 -18.60
CA GLU A 249 -13.89 -10.68 -17.88
C GLU A 249 -15.32 -11.23 -17.86
N ASN A 250 -16.30 -10.36 -18.16
CA ASN A 250 -17.68 -10.71 -18.40
C ASN A 250 -18.03 -10.56 -19.90
N ALA A 251 -17.07 -10.71 -20.81
CA ALA A 251 -17.36 -10.95 -22.22
C ALA A 251 -17.87 -12.39 -22.44
N THR A 252 -18.80 -12.84 -21.61
CA THR A 252 -19.58 -14.05 -21.84
C THR A 252 -20.91 -13.63 -22.45
N PHE A 253 -21.20 -14.22 -23.60
CA PHE A 253 -22.45 -14.17 -24.37
C PHE A 253 -22.61 -13.10 -25.47
N ILE A 254 -22.35 -11.81 -25.24
CA ILE A 254 -22.68 -10.79 -26.29
C ILE A 254 -21.71 -10.82 -27.49
N HIS A 255 -20.42 -11.08 -27.27
CA HIS A 255 -19.44 -11.19 -28.37
C HIS A 255 -19.61 -12.47 -29.22
N LEU A 256 -20.20 -13.54 -28.66
CA LEU A 256 -20.49 -14.76 -29.43
C LEU A 256 -21.66 -14.56 -30.40
N ILE A 257 -22.61 -13.67 -30.11
CA ILE A 257 -23.72 -13.37 -31.01
C ILE A 257 -23.23 -12.58 -32.23
N GLN A 258 -22.33 -11.61 -32.03
CA GLN A 258 -21.68 -10.88 -33.13
C GLN A 258 -20.84 -11.82 -34.02
N ILE A 259 -20.07 -12.74 -33.43
CA ILE A 259 -19.28 -13.72 -34.20
C ILE A 259 -20.18 -14.71 -34.96
N LYS A 260 -21.29 -15.18 -34.37
CA LYS A 260 -22.27 -16.03 -35.06
C LYS A 260 -22.92 -15.33 -36.25
N ASN A 261 -23.29 -14.06 -36.10
CA ASN A 261 -23.90 -13.28 -37.19
C ASN A 261 -22.92 -13.06 -38.35
N VAL A 262 -21.63 -12.81 -38.07
CA VAL A 262 -20.59 -12.66 -39.09
C VAL A 262 -20.25 -14.01 -39.76
N CYS A 263 -20.17 -15.11 -39.01
CA CYS A 263 -19.92 -16.46 -39.55
C CYS A 263 -21.09 -16.94 -40.45
N SER A 264 -22.34 -16.60 -40.07
CA SER A 264 -23.53 -16.87 -40.87
C SER A 264 -23.61 -16.06 -42.17
N GLN A 265 -23.06 -14.84 -42.19
CA GLN A 265 -22.99 -14.01 -43.40
C GLN A 265 -21.88 -14.46 -44.37
N LEU A 266 -20.83 -15.10 -43.85
CA LEU A 266 -19.68 -15.58 -44.64
C LEU A 266 -19.77 -17.07 -45.02
N GLY A 267 -20.86 -17.77 -44.68
CA GLY A 267 -21.07 -19.18 -45.07
C GLY A 267 -20.12 -20.18 -44.41
N LEU A 268 -19.50 -19.83 -43.29
CA LEU A 268 -18.56 -20.69 -42.56
C LEU A 268 -19.29 -21.42 -41.42
N SER A 269 -19.22 -22.75 -41.40
CA SER A 269 -19.75 -23.57 -40.31
C SER A 269 -18.72 -23.67 -39.18
N ILE A 270 -19.14 -23.30 -37.95
CA ILE A 270 -18.34 -23.48 -36.75
C ILE A 270 -18.34 -24.98 -36.42
N LEU A 271 -17.29 -25.70 -36.79
CA LEU A 271 -17.06 -27.07 -36.34
C LEU A 271 -16.81 -27.04 -34.82
N THR A 272 -17.86 -27.27 -34.05
CA THR A 272 -17.78 -27.42 -32.60
C THR A 272 -17.05 -28.71 -32.26
N GLY A 273 -15.73 -28.63 -32.07
CA GLY A 273 -14.97 -29.82 -31.73
C GLY A 273 -13.45 -29.65 -31.66
N SER A 274 -12.94 -28.59 -31.04
CA SER A 274 -11.55 -28.55 -30.52
C SER A 274 -11.28 -27.21 -29.83
N MET A 275 -10.91 -27.26 -28.55
CA MET A 275 -10.55 -26.09 -27.73
C MET A 275 -9.19 -25.46 -28.12
N SER A 276 -8.58 -25.92 -29.21
CA SER A 276 -7.22 -25.54 -29.65
C SER A 276 -7.20 -24.35 -30.61
N LEU A 277 -8.33 -23.93 -31.19
CA LEU A 277 -8.40 -22.77 -32.11
C LEU A 277 -8.56 -21.42 -31.38
N LEU A 278 -9.05 -21.42 -30.14
CA LEU A 278 -9.09 -20.22 -29.28
C LEU A 278 -7.70 -19.69 -28.94
N PHE A 279 -6.65 -20.52 -29.08
CA PHE A 279 -5.27 -20.11 -28.83
C PHE A 279 -4.64 -19.38 -30.01
N TRP A 280 -5.09 -19.64 -31.24
CA TRP A 280 -4.52 -18.99 -32.44
C TRP A 280 -5.01 -17.56 -32.64
N MET A 281 -6.30 -17.26 -32.38
CA MET A 281 -6.78 -15.87 -32.42
C MET A 281 -6.23 -14.99 -31.29
N ARG A 282 -5.62 -15.59 -30.25
CA ARG A 282 -5.06 -14.86 -29.11
C ARG A 282 -3.71 -14.18 -29.45
N TYR A 283 -3.04 -14.59 -30.53
CA TYR A 283 -1.78 -13.99 -30.97
C TYR A 283 -1.95 -12.84 -31.98
N ASP A 284 -2.96 -12.89 -32.86
CA ASP A 284 -3.14 -11.84 -33.89
C ASP A 284 -3.83 -10.56 -33.40
N PHE A 285 -4.62 -10.62 -32.32
CA PHE A 285 -5.24 -9.40 -31.78
C PHE A 285 -4.23 -8.43 -31.14
N LYS A 286 -2.97 -8.85 -30.97
CA LYS A 286 -1.86 -7.98 -30.55
C LYS A 286 -1.34 -7.09 -31.69
N ILE A 287 -1.79 -7.31 -32.93
CA ILE A 287 -1.28 -6.62 -34.13
C ILE A 287 -2.27 -5.56 -34.68
N MET A 288 -3.55 -5.53 -34.29
CA MET A 288 -4.55 -4.58 -34.86
C MET A 288 -4.87 -3.32 -34.05
N VAL A 289 -4.25 -3.10 -32.88
CA VAL A 289 -4.31 -1.80 -32.17
C VAL A 289 -2.99 -1.06 -32.33
N GLY A 290 -2.65 -0.81 -33.60
CA GLY A 290 -1.69 0.22 -33.98
C GLY A 290 -2.27 1.58 -33.61
N TRP A 291 -1.54 2.30 -32.76
CA TRP A 291 -1.74 3.72 -32.53
C TRP A 291 -1.51 4.48 -33.85
N THR A 292 -2.52 5.21 -34.32
CA THR A 292 -2.32 6.39 -35.18
C THR A 292 -2.71 7.63 -34.37
N PRO A 293 -1.82 8.61 -34.18
CA PRO A 293 -2.18 9.88 -33.58
C PRO A 293 -2.98 10.71 -34.59
N LEU A 294 -4.03 11.40 -34.11
CA LEU A 294 -4.49 12.62 -34.75
C LEU A 294 -3.49 13.72 -34.40
N GLY A 295 -2.72 14.18 -35.39
CA GLY A 295 -1.72 15.24 -35.29
C GLY A 295 -0.44 14.88 -36.01
#